data_AF-A0A388PYU8-F1
#
_entry.id   AF-A0A388PYU8-F1
#
_cell.length_a   1.000
_cell.length_b   1.000
_cell.length_c   1.000
_cell.angle_alpha   90.00
_cell.angle_beta   90.00
_cell.angle_gamma   90.00
#
_symmetry.space_group_name_H-M   'P 1'
#
loop_
_entity.id
_entity.type
_entity.pdbx_description
1 polymer ?
#
loop_
_entity_poly.entity_id
_entity_poly.type
_entity_poly.pdbx_seq_one_letter_code
_entity_poly.pdbx_strand_id
1 'polypeptide(L)'
;MKFFFLLLSLLSLISISGCQSLAEKNPVLKGELTVFHELPSDFKPPTIAIVPWHQSQKGSLEFKNYAAILKDRIEKLGFTVIDHSKKPELLLFFDYGDDMGKEMTETYTVPDFGMIGYSGYSLNSWAMYPGLPMYGYRGYQTRTNKYTCIQDIFILI
;
A
#
# COMPACT_ATOMS: atom_id res chain seq x y z
N MET A 1 8.09 51.57 13.77
CA MET A 1 6.87 50.73 13.88
C MET A 1 6.62 49.83 12.67
N LYS A 2 6.74 50.31 11.41
CA LYS A 2 6.56 49.47 10.19
C LYS A 2 7.52 48.27 10.07
N PHE A 3 8.76 48.41 10.54
CA PHE A 3 9.76 47.33 10.50
C PHE A 3 9.43 46.15 11.42
N PHE A 4 8.76 46.43 12.55
CA PHE A 4 8.31 45.39 13.49
C PHE A 4 7.14 44.58 12.91
N PHE A 5 6.22 45.23 12.20
CA PHE A 5 5.13 44.56 11.47
C PHE A 5 5.65 43.69 10.32
N LEU A 6 6.71 44.12 9.63
CA LEU A 6 7.37 43.30 8.59
C LEU A 6 8.03 42.05 9.16
N LEU A 7 8.69 42.16 10.33
CA LEU A 7 9.34 41.02 10.98
C LEU A 7 8.33 40.00 11.52
N LEU A 8 7.19 40.48 12.03
CA LEU A 8 6.11 39.64 12.53
C LEU A 8 5.38 38.90 11.40
N SER A 9 5.23 39.55 10.24
CA SER A 9 4.71 38.91 9.01
C SER A 9 5.67 37.82 8.53
N LEU A 10 6.97 38.07 8.47
CA LEU A 10 7.95 37.09 8.02
C LEU A 10 7.99 35.84 8.92
N LEU A 11 7.83 36.02 10.23
CA LEU A 11 7.82 34.93 11.21
C LEU A 11 6.56 34.04 11.07
N SER A 12 5.41 34.63 10.73
CA SER A 12 4.17 33.85 10.48
C SER A 12 4.22 32.97 9.23
N LEU A 13 4.99 33.35 8.20
CA LEU A 13 5.14 32.53 6.99
C LEU A 13 6.01 31.29 7.22
N ILE A 14 6.94 31.34 8.18
CA ILE A 14 7.84 30.21 8.49
C ILE A 14 7.12 29.12 9.31
N SER A 15 6.07 29.47 10.06
CA SER A 15 5.33 28.50 10.88
C SER A 15 4.39 27.57 10.09
N ILE A 16 4.18 27.82 8.79
CA ILE A 16 3.26 27.02 7.95
C ILE A 16 3.99 25.87 7.22
N SER A 17 5.33 25.86 7.17
CA SER A 17 6.10 24.81 6.47
C SER A 17 6.29 23.51 7.27
N GLY A 18 5.62 23.33 8.41
CA GLY A 18 5.77 22.16 9.30
C GLY A 18 4.89 20.95 8.96
N CYS A 19 4.02 21.02 7.95
CA CYS A 19 3.03 19.96 7.69
C CYS A 19 3.28 19.19 6.39
N GLN A 20 4.51 18.74 6.14
CA GLN A 20 4.79 17.79 5.05
C GLN A 20 5.82 16.74 5.47
N SER A 21 5.39 15.75 6.26
CA SER A 21 6.09 14.46 6.35
C SER A 21 5.14 13.25 6.39
N LEU A 22 3.91 13.40 5.86
CA LEU A 22 2.97 12.29 5.69
C LEU A 22 2.67 12.02 4.21
N ALA A 23 3.70 12.15 3.37
CA ALA A 23 3.65 11.77 1.97
C ALA A 23 4.56 10.57 1.70
N GLU A 24 4.47 9.53 2.51
CA GLU A 24 4.85 8.17 2.06
C GLU A 24 3.69 7.62 1.22
N LYS A 25 3.34 8.35 0.15
CA LYS A 25 2.29 7.99 -0.80
C LYS A 25 2.97 7.19 -1.92
N ASN A 26 3.09 5.89 -1.68
CA ASN A 26 3.51 4.79 -2.56
C ASN A 26 4.65 4.01 -1.90
N PRO A 27 4.35 2.95 -1.12
CA PRO A 27 5.37 1.95 -0.84
C PRO A 27 5.92 1.48 -2.20
N VAL A 28 7.22 1.71 -2.43
CA VAL A 28 7.88 1.25 -3.63
C VAL A 28 7.90 -0.27 -3.56
N LEU A 29 7.06 -0.90 -4.36
CA LEU A 29 7.01 -2.35 -4.52
C LEU A 29 8.34 -2.78 -5.16
N LYS A 30 9.25 -3.28 -4.33
CA LYS A 30 10.51 -3.85 -4.78
C LYS A 30 10.22 -5.24 -5.32
N GLY A 31 10.17 -5.38 -6.64
CA GLY A 31 10.20 -6.69 -7.29
C GLY A 31 11.64 -7.20 -7.35
N GLU A 32 11.90 -8.40 -6.85
CA GLU A 32 13.15 -9.10 -7.07
C GLU A 32 13.07 -9.84 -8.41
N LEU A 33 13.96 -9.50 -9.35
CA LEU A 33 14.00 -10.09 -10.68
C LEU A 33 15.24 -10.98 -10.78
N THR A 34 15.03 -12.27 -10.98
CA THR A 34 16.11 -13.23 -11.22
C THR A 34 16.04 -13.69 -12.66
N VAL A 35 17.10 -13.42 -13.43
CA VAL A 35 17.23 -13.83 -14.83
C VAL A 35 18.29 -14.91 -14.92
N PHE A 36 17.92 -16.08 -15.44
CA PHE A 36 18.81 -17.25 -15.46
C PHE A 36 19.59 -17.40 -16.78
N HIS A 37 19.17 -16.71 -17.85
CA HIS A 37 19.76 -16.88 -19.19
C HIS A 37 19.70 -15.58 -20.01
N GLU A 38 20.73 -15.34 -20.83
CA GLU A 38 20.75 -14.27 -21.84
C GLU A 38 20.47 -14.90 -23.21
N LEU A 39 19.55 -14.31 -23.98
CA LEU A 39 19.25 -14.77 -25.33
C LEU A 39 20.46 -14.50 -26.24
N PRO A 40 20.89 -15.46 -27.08
CA PRO A 40 21.94 -15.23 -28.07
C PRO A 40 21.60 -14.05 -28.98
N SER A 41 22.61 -13.28 -29.41
CA SER A 41 22.41 -12.09 -30.26
C SER A 41 21.92 -12.41 -31.67
N ASP A 42 22.04 -13.66 -32.12
CA ASP A 42 21.54 -14.19 -33.37
C ASP A 42 20.17 -14.90 -33.24
N PHE A 43 19.56 -14.83 -32.05
CA PHE A 43 18.27 -15.45 -31.78
C PHE A 43 17.16 -14.77 -32.60
N LYS A 44 16.65 -15.47 -33.60
CA LYS A 44 15.50 -15.01 -34.39
C LYS A 44 14.25 -15.14 -33.54
N PRO A 45 13.43 -14.09 -33.38
CA PRO A 45 12.25 -14.14 -32.52
C PRO A 45 11.29 -15.22 -33.03
N PRO A 46 11.11 -16.33 -32.29
CA PRO A 46 10.27 -17.42 -32.73
C PRO A 46 8.80 -17.14 -32.38
N THR A 47 7.95 -18.07 -32.77
CA THR A 47 6.57 -18.10 -32.28
C THR A 47 6.52 -18.53 -30.81
N ILE A 48 5.72 -17.82 -30.01
CA ILE A 48 5.59 -18.09 -28.56
C ILE A 48 4.12 -18.22 -28.17
N ALA A 49 3.79 -19.13 -27.25
CA ALA A 49 2.48 -19.13 -26.59
C ALA A 49 2.63 -18.87 -25.10
N ILE A 50 1.75 -18.03 -24.57
CA ILE A 50 1.64 -17.73 -23.15
C ILE A 50 0.73 -18.79 -22.53
N VAL A 51 1.25 -19.52 -21.55
CA VAL A 51 0.54 -20.61 -20.88
C VAL A 51 0.58 -20.40 -19.37
N PRO A 52 -0.52 -20.72 -18.65
CA PRO A 52 -0.50 -20.66 -17.20
C PRO A 52 0.38 -21.79 -16.66
N TRP A 53 1.18 -21.51 -15.64
CA TRP A 53 1.96 -22.53 -14.93
C TRP A 53 1.04 -23.53 -14.20
N HIS A 54 0.01 -23.02 -13.54
CA HIS A 54 -0.98 -23.83 -12.84
C HIS A 54 -2.25 -24.06 -13.66
N GLN A 55 -2.69 -25.32 -13.74
CA GLN A 55 -3.93 -25.71 -14.43
C GLN A 55 -5.16 -25.00 -13.85
N SER A 56 -5.17 -24.68 -12.56
CA SER A 56 -6.26 -23.97 -11.88
C SER A 56 -6.51 -22.56 -12.43
N GLN A 57 -5.47 -21.92 -12.98
CA GLN A 57 -5.57 -20.58 -13.57
C GLN A 57 -5.98 -20.62 -15.05
N LYS A 58 -6.07 -21.81 -15.65
CA LYS A 58 -6.43 -21.94 -17.06
C LYS A 58 -7.85 -21.45 -17.30
N GLY A 59 -7.96 -20.38 -18.10
CA GLY A 59 -9.25 -19.81 -18.50
C GLY A 59 -9.85 -18.82 -17.50
N SER A 60 -9.17 -18.54 -16.39
CA SER A 60 -9.55 -17.48 -15.45
C SER A 60 -9.56 -16.10 -16.14
N LEU A 61 -10.30 -15.15 -15.57
CA LEU A 61 -10.35 -13.79 -16.10
C LEU A 61 -9.03 -13.06 -15.85
N GLU A 62 -8.43 -13.31 -14.69
CA GLU A 62 -7.15 -12.77 -14.26
C GLU A 62 -6.03 -13.20 -15.21
N PHE A 63 -5.94 -14.50 -15.53
CA PHE A 63 -4.96 -14.99 -16.49
C PHE A 63 -5.15 -14.35 -17.86
N LYS A 64 -6.40 -14.21 -18.35
CA LYS A 64 -6.67 -13.55 -19.64
C LYS A 64 -6.19 -12.11 -19.66
N ASN A 65 -6.40 -11.37 -18.56
CA ASN A 65 -5.95 -9.99 -18.44
C ASN A 65 -4.41 -9.91 -18.44
N TYR A 66 -3.73 -10.72 -17.63
CA TYR A 66 -2.27 -10.72 -17.59
C TYR A 66 -1.65 -11.22 -18.90
N ALA A 67 -2.22 -12.25 -19.51
CA ALA A 67 -1.78 -12.74 -20.82
C ALA A 67 -1.89 -11.67 -21.91
N ALA A 68 -2.90 -10.79 -21.86
CA ALA A 68 -3.02 -9.67 -22.79
C ALA A 68 -1.91 -8.62 -22.58
N ILE A 69 -1.56 -8.32 -21.32
CA ILE A 69 -0.46 -7.40 -20.98
C ILE A 69 0.89 -7.98 -21.42
N LEU A 70 1.13 -9.26 -21.11
CA LEU A 70 2.34 -9.97 -21.52
C LEU A 70 2.44 -10.05 -23.03
N LYS A 71 1.34 -10.32 -23.73
CA LYS A 71 1.29 -10.35 -25.19
C LYS A 71 1.80 -9.04 -25.79
N ASP A 72 1.23 -7.90 -25.38
CA ASP A 72 1.66 -6.58 -25.88
C ASP A 72 3.14 -6.32 -25.61
N ARG A 73 3.65 -6.73 -24.43
CA ARG A 73 5.07 -6.56 -24.08
C ARG A 73 5.99 -7.44 -24.95
N ILE A 74 5.62 -8.70 -25.15
CA ILE A 74 6.40 -9.70 -25.90
C ILE A 74 6.41 -9.38 -27.39
N GLU A 75 5.28 -8.93 -27.94
CA GLU A 75 5.20 -8.48 -29.34
C GLU A 75 6.10 -7.25 -29.59
N LYS A 76 6.22 -6.34 -28.62
CA LYS A 76 7.18 -5.21 -28.67
C LYS A 76 8.64 -5.64 -28.63
N LEU A 77 8.94 -6.84 -28.12
CA LEU A 77 10.28 -7.44 -28.17
C LEU A 77 10.55 -8.17 -29.49
N GLY A 78 9.57 -8.20 -30.41
CA GLY A 78 9.70 -8.77 -31.75
C GLY A 78 9.20 -10.20 -31.91
N PHE A 79 8.70 -10.82 -30.83
CA PHE A 79 8.15 -12.18 -30.88
C PHE A 79 6.72 -12.19 -31.44
N THR A 80 6.31 -13.30 -32.04
CA THR A 80 4.92 -13.48 -32.49
C THR A 80 4.16 -14.37 -31.53
N VAL A 81 3.17 -13.82 -30.83
CA VAL A 81 2.35 -14.57 -29.88
C VAL A 81 1.26 -15.34 -30.62
N ILE A 82 1.27 -16.67 -30.51
CA ILE A 82 0.28 -17.55 -31.11
C ILE A 82 -0.43 -18.40 -30.05
N ASP A 83 -1.59 -18.95 -30.40
CA ASP A 83 -2.29 -19.89 -29.53
C ASP A 83 -1.48 -21.19 -29.38
N HIS A 84 -1.48 -21.76 -28.17
CA HIS A 84 -0.79 -23.02 -27.87
C HIS A 84 -1.21 -24.16 -28.81
N SER A 85 -2.48 -24.19 -29.26
CA SER A 85 -2.98 -25.18 -30.24
C SER A 85 -2.27 -25.15 -31.59
N LYS A 86 -1.64 -24.02 -31.95
CA LYS A 86 -0.91 -23.83 -33.21
C LYS A 86 0.55 -24.31 -33.15
N LYS A 87 0.97 -24.94 -32.05
CA LYS A 87 2.33 -25.48 -31.83
C LYS A 87 3.42 -24.41 -31.96
N PRO A 88 3.53 -23.50 -30.98
CA PRO A 88 4.61 -22.52 -30.95
C PRO A 88 5.97 -23.20 -30.77
N GLU A 89 7.02 -22.49 -31.18
CA GLU A 89 8.40 -22.89 -30.95
C GLU A 89 8.82 -22.70 -29.48
N LEU A 90 8.24 -21.70 -28.80
CA LEU A 90 8.47 -21.43 -27.38
C LEU A 90 7.18 -21.41 -26.56
N LEU A 91 7.31 -21.78 -25.28
CA LEU A 91 6.26 -21.63 -24.29
C LEU A 91 6.73 -20.66 -23.21
N LEU A 92 5.96 -19.61 -22.98
CA LEU A 92 6.15 -18.71 -21.84
C LEU A 92 5.22 -19.15 -20.73
N PHE A 93 5.78 -19.69 -19.66
CA PHE A 93 5.02 -20.07 -18.49
C PHE A 93 4.86 -18.87 -17.56
N PHE A 94 3.60 -18.54 -17.26
CA PHE A 94 3.25 -17.44 -16.38
C PHE A 94 2.48 -17.94 -15.18
N ASP A 95 2.90 -17.51 -14.00
CA ASP A 95 2.20 -17.75 -12.76
C ASP A 95 1.92 -16.42 -12.05
N TYR A 96 0.76 -16.36 -11.40
CA TYR A 96 0.39 -15.26 -10.55
C TYR A 96 -0.30 -15.82 -9.31
N GLY A 97 0.10 -15.33 -8.16
CA GLY A 97 -0.35 -15.86 -6.89
C GLY A 97 -0.25 -14.83 -5.79
N ASP A 98 -0.91 -15.14 -4.70
CA ASP A 98 -0.70 -14.46 -3.44
C ASP A 98 0.31 -15.30 -2.65
N ASP A 99 1.44 -14.72 -2.27
CA ASP A 99 2.35 -15.33 -1.29
C ASP A 99 1.73 -15.21 0.10
N MET A 100 0.60 -15.90 0.29
CA MET A 100 -0.20 -16.02 1.52
C MET A 100 -0.04 -14.80 2.45
N GLY A 101 -0.33 -13.61 1.90
CA GLY A 101 0.26 -12.33 2.28
C GLY A 101 0.83 -12.19 3.70
N LYS A 102 1.99 -11.55 3.83
CA LYS A 102 2.63 -11.35 5.14
C LYS A 102 1.69 -10.63 6.11
N GLU A 103 1.39 -11.26 7.25
CA GLU A 103 0.65 -10.62 8.34
C GLU A 103 1.46 -9.43 8.88
N MET A 104 0.91 -8.24 8.69
CA MET A 104 1.45 -6.99 9.23
C MET A 104 0.56 -6.57 10.38
N THR A 105 1.16 -6.36 11.55
CA THR A 105 0.44 -5.89 12.75
C THR A 105 0.89 -4.47 13.05
N GLU A 106 -0.04 -3.52 12.96
CA GLU A 106 0.20 -2.14 13.37
C GLU A 106 -0.46 -1.91 14.73
N THR A 107 0.33 -1.46 15.69
CA THR A 107 -0.15 -1.05 17.01
C THR A 107 0.03 0.45 17.16
N TYR A 108 -1.06 1.15 17.43
CA TYR A 108 -1.05 2.59 17.69
C TYR A 108 -1.91 2.93 18.89
N THR A 109 -1.59 4.06 19.51
CA THR A 109 -2.21 4.51 20.73
C THR A 109 -3.08 5.73 20.45
N VAL A 110 -4.36 5.64 20.79
CA VAL A 110 -5.32 6.73 20.60
C VAL A 110 -5.67 7.35 21.96
N PRO A 111 -5.57 8.68 22.12
CA PRO A 111 -6.01 9.36 23.33
C PRO A 111 -7.53 9.28 23.49
N ASP A 112 -8.00 8.89 24.67
CA ASP A 112 -9.41 8.82 25.05
C ASP A 112 -9.82 10.07 25.84
N PHE A 113 -10.93 10.69 25.43
CA PHE A 113 -11.46 11.93 25.99
C PHE A 113 -12.84 11.70 26.60
N GLY A 114 -13.03 12.14 27.85
CA GLY A 114 -14.31 11.96 28.53
C GLY A 114 -14.41 12.71 29.86
N MET A 115 -15.48 12.46 30.61
CA MET A 115 -15.67 13.05 31.94
C MET A 115 -14.61 12.50 32.90
N ILE A 116 -13.78 13.37 33.47
CA ILE A 116 -12.66 13.03 34.38
C ILE A 116 -13.01 13.25 35.86
N GLY A 117 -14.20 13.78 36.14
CA GLY A 117 -14.68 13.98 37.51
C GLY A 117 -15.73 15.08 37.58
N TYR A 118 -16.00 15.56 38.79
CA TYR A 118 -16.81 16.74 39.06
C TYR A 118 -15.94 17.79 39.75
N SER A 119 -16.24 19.07 39.52
CA SER A 119 -15.67 20.15 40.33
C SER A 119 -16.07 19.92 41.80
N GLY A 120 -15.30 20.46 42.75
CA GLY A 120 -15.56 20.26 44.18
C GLY A 120 -17.00 20.62 44.60
N TYR A 121 -17.44 20.07 45.72
CA TYR A 121 -18.74 20.38 46.32
C TYR A 121 -18.65 21.65 47.18
N SER A 122 -19.71 22.45 47.17
CA SER A 122 -19.85 23.61 48.08
C SER A 122 -20.93 23.33 49.11
N LEU A 123 -20.60 23.51 50.38
CA LEU A 123 -21.53 23.41 51.50
C LEU A 123 -21.86 24.82 51.98
N ASN A 124 -23.15 25.17 51.98
CA ASN A 124 -23.66 26.29 52.77
C ASN A 124 -24.61 25.76 53.85
N SER A 125 -25.03 26.61 54.80
CA SER A 125 -25.85 26.21 55.95
C SER A 125 -27.23 25.62 55.61
N TRP A 126 -27.63 25.61 54.34
CA TRP A 126 -28.98 25.25 53.92
C TRP A 126 -29.04 24.14 52.86
N ALA A 127 -27.95 23.89 52.12
CA ALA A 127 -27.85 22.79 51.16
C ALA A 127 -26.42 22.48 50.70
N MET A 128 -26.23 21.26 50.18
CA MET A 128 -25.03 20.86 49.44
C MET A 128 -25.26 21.03 47.94
N TYR A 129 -24.40 21.80 47.26
CA TYR A 129 -24.40 21.91 45.81
C TYR A 129 -23.39 20.94 45.19
N PRO A 130 -23.84 19.95 44.38
CA PRO A 130 -22.92 19.10 43.64
C PRO A 130 -22.19 19.93 42.58
N GLY A 131 -20.89 19.67 42.41
CA GLY A 131 -20.10 20.37 41.41
C GLY A 131 -20.46 19.96 39.97
N LEU A 132 -19.91 20.69 39.01
CA LEU A 132 -20.15 20.50 37.58
C LEU A 132 -19.22 19.42 37.00
N PRO A 133 -19.67 18.63 36.01
CA PRO A 133 -18.83 17.62 35.39
C PRO A 133 -17.65 18.27 34.65
N MET A 134 -16.45 17.72 34.85
CA MET A 134 -15.21 18.13 34.19
C MET A 134 -14.85 17.13 33.09
N TYR A 135 -14.43 17.63 31.92
CA TYR A 135 -14.04 16.80 30.77
C TYR A 135 -12.56 16.99 30.45
N GLY A 136 -11.89 15.90 30.08
CA GLY A 136 -10.48 15.94 29.74
C GLY A 136 -9.94 14.60 29.29
N TYR A 137 -8.62 14.53 29.31
CA TYR A 137 -7.86 13.36 28.92
C TYR A 137 -8.00 12.25 29.97
N ARG A 138 -8.60 11.11 29.60
CA ARG A 138 -8.89 9.99 30.52
C ARG A 138 -7.81 8.91 30.47
N GLY A 139 -7.16 8.73 29.33
CA GLY A 139 -6.14 7.71 29.15
C GLY A 139 -5.91 7.38 27.68
N TYR A 140 -5.11 6.34 27.45
CA TYR A 140 -4.73 5.89 26.11
C TYR A 140 -5.39 4.54 25.82
N GLN A 141 -5.98 4.38 24.64
CA GLN A 141 -6.46 3.10 24.14
C GLN A 141 -5.48 2.57 23.09
N THR A 142 -4.96 1.37 23.33
CA THR A 142 -4.12 0.68 22.34
C THR A 142 -5.03 -0.01 21.34
N ARG A 143 -4.87 0.30 20.06
CA ARG A 143 -5.54 -0.39 18.96
C ARG A 143 -4.52 -1.17 18.15
N THR A 144 -4.91 -2.39 17.80
CA THR A 144 -4.11 -3.29 16.97
C THR A 144 -4.91 -3.61 15.72
N ASN A 145 -4.40 -3.20 14.56
CA ASN A 145 -4.96 -3.57 13.27
C ASN A 145 -4.07 -4.67 12.65
N LYS A 146 -4.71 -5.68 12.08
CA LYS A 146 -4.04 -6.73 11.31
C LYS A 146 -4.34 -6.53 9.83
N TYR A 147 -3.29 -6.52 9.01
CA TYR A 147 -3.39 -6.42 7.56
C TYR A 147 -2.65 -7.58 6.90
N THR A 148 -3.16 -8.05 5.77
CA THR A 148 -2.51 -9.03 4.91
C THR A 148 -1.99 -8.29 3.67
N CYS A 149 -0.67 -8.25 3.49
CA CYS A 149 -0.06 -7.59 2.34
C CYS A 149 0.24 -8.64 1.25
N ILE A 150 -0.37 -8.49 0.09
CA ILE A 150 -0.38 -9.48 -1.00
C ILE A 150 0.49 -8.97 -2.14
N GLN A 151 1.60 -9.64 -2.46
CA GLN A 151 2.28 -9.38 -3.72
C GLN A 151 3.27 -10.47 -4.09
N ASP A 152 3.04 -11.21 -5.18
CA ASP A 152 4.09 -11.82 -6.00
C ASP A 152 3.62 -12.10 -7.44
N ILE A 153 4.50 -11.86 -8.41
CA ILE A 153 4.32 -12.19 -9.83
C ILE A 153 5.57 -12.94 -10.27
N PHE A 154 5.42 -14.20 -10.67
CA PHE A 154 6.54 -15.02 -11.14
C PHE A 154 6.46 -15.23 -12.65
N ILE A 155 7.50 -14.78 -13.36
CA ILE A 155 7.61 -14.95 -14.81
C ILE A 155 8.80 -15.88 -15.06
N LEU A 156 8.52 -17.09 -15.56
CA LEU A 156 9.55 -18.02 -16.01
C LEU A 156 9.64 -17.91 -17.55
N ILE A 157 10.78 -17.43 -18.06
CA ILE A 157 11.11 -17.40 -19.48
C ILE A 157 12.15 -18.47 -19.77
#